data_AF-A0A9P6MJ94-F1
#
_entry.id   AF-A0A9P6MJ94-F1
#
_cell.length_a   1.000
_cell.length_b   1.000
_cell.length_c   1.000
_cell.angle_alpha   90.00
_cell.angle_beta   90.00
_cell.angle_gamma   90.00
#
_symmetry.space_group_name_H-M   'P 1'
#
loop_
_entity.id
_entity.type
_entity.pdbx_description
1 polymer ?
#
loop_
_entity_poly.entity_id
_entity_poly.type
_entity_poly.pdbx_seq_one_letter_code
_entity_poly.pdbx_strand_id
1 'polypeptide(L)'
;MTAEGDNSVLMQKVAKEIMTLLQRGQINGNHLPNPKDGPSWDITCLDSLFKLFQLREARLFKELVETMQAKMTKGRPLFEVWMGEESDIIQAAAKSYGERICFEQTLKAIGTVSGGAKTILETLLRLWGLSMVDNKVSKIQTALKVPQHICDVVAFIGMESLALGDILGVDERLIFAPIAGGSGGWELYNEIDNKGELMAHDQLQTKGFTAHEAFGTSKL
;
A
#
# COMPACT_ATOMS: atom_id res chain seq x y z
N MET A 1 -11.29 3.57 -8.33
CA MET A 1 -12.45 3.20 -7.47
C MET A 1 -13.43 4.36 -7.51
N THR A 2 -14.73 4.07 -7.47
CA THR A 2 -15.80 5.01 -7.87
C THR A 2 -16.85 5.28 -6.79
N ALA A 3 -17.01 4.40 -5.81
CA ALA A 3 -17.86 4.66 -4.66
C ALA A 3 -17.21 5.75 -3.79
N GLU A 4 -17.99 6.76 -3.37
CA GLU A 4 -17.58 7.90 -2.54
C GLU A 4 -16.68 8.96 -3.21
N GLY A 5 -16.55 8.87 -4.53
CA GLY A 5 -15.79 9.82 -5.34
C GLY A 5 -14.75 9.10 -6.18
N ASP A 6 -14.60 9.55 -7.42
CA ASP A 6 -13.56 9.01 -8.28
C ASP A 6 -12.17 9.28 -7.67
N ASN A 7 -11.37 8.23 -7.50
CA ASN A 7 -10.04 8.34 -6.87
C ASN A 7 -9.17 9.41 -7.54
N SER A 8 -9.21 9.52 -8.86
CA SER A 8 -8.40 10.49 -9.59
C SER A 8 -8.88 11.92 -9.31
N VAL A 9 -10.19 12.13 -9.19
CA VAL A 9 -10.77 13.41 -8.75
C VAL A 9 -10.40 13.74 -7.31
N LEU A 10 -10.41 12.76 -6.40
CA LEU A 10 -9.98 12.97 -5.01
C LEU A 10 -8.49 13.31 -4.93
N MET A 11 -7.65 12.62 -5.71
CA MET A 11 -6.21 12.92 -5.80
C MET A 11 -5.96 14.34 -6.33
N GLN A 12 -6.73 14.81 -7.31
CA GLN A 12 -6.65 16.21 -7.77
C GLN A 12 -6.95 17.20 -6.65
N LYS A 13 -7.98 16.94 -5.82
CA LYS A 13 -8.30 17.80 -4.67
C LYS A 13 -7.16 17.86 -3.67
N VAL A 14 -6.61 16.69 -3.31
CA VAL A 14 -5.46 16.58 -2.39
C VAL A 14 -4.27 17.37 -2.94
N ALA A 15 -3.87 17.13 -4.19
CA ALA A 15 -2.73 17.82 -4.78
C ALA A 15 -2.91 19.35 -4.79
N LYS A 16 -4.10 19.84 -5.14
CA LYS A 16 -4.42 21.27 -5.15
C LYS A 16 -4.32 21.90 -3.76
N GLU A 17 -4.83 21.21 -2.74
CA GLU A 17 -4.78 21.70 -1.36
C GLU A 17 -3.33 21.76 -0.86
N ILE A 18 -2.54 20.69 -1.05
CA ILE A 18 -1.13 20.67 -0.65
C ILE A 18 -0.33 21.76 -1.39
N MET A 19 -0.52 21.94 -2.70
CA MET A 19 0.11 23.04 -3.44
C MET A 19 -0.27 24.40 -2.88
N THR A 20 -1.53 24.60 -2.50
CA THR A 20 -2.01 25.86 -1.91
C THR A 20 -1.33 26.11 -0.56
N LEU A 21 -1.19 25.09 0.27
CA LEU A 21 -0.50 25.18 1.56
C LEU A 21 0.99 25.47 1.40
N LEU A 22 1.65 24.87 0.41
CA LEU A 22 3.05 25.16 0.05
C LEU A 22 3.23 26.61 -0.41
N GLN A 23 2.35 27.11 -1.29
CA GLN A 23 2.38 28.50 -1.77
C GLN A 23 2.17 29.52 -0.66
N ARG A 24 1.34 29.18 0.33
CA ARG A 24 1.08 30.04 1.50
C ARG A 24 2.17 29.94 2.57
N GLY A 25 3.19 29.08 2.40
CA GLY A 25 4.21 28.83 3.42
C GLY A 25 3.65 28.24 4.72
N GLN A 26 2.54 27.51 4.62
CA GLN A 26 1.92 26.80 5.75
C GLN A 26 2.51 25.40 5.92
N ILE A 27 3.02 24.81 4.84
CA ILE A 27 3.84 23.61 4.85
C ILE A 27 5.21 24.01 4.29
N ASN A 28 6.26 23.82 5.09
CA ASN A 28 7.60 24.28 4.74
C ASN A 28 8.53 23.07 4.71
N GLY A 29 9.33 22.97 3.64
CA GLY A 29 10.32 21.92 3.46
C GLY A 29 11.49 21.94 4.46
N ASN A 30 11.48 22.85 5.44
CA ASN A 30 12.55 23.01 6.43
C ASN A 30 12.76 21.77 7.33
N HIS A 31 11.74 20.90 7.42
CA HIS A 31 11.82 19.64 8.15
C HIS A 31 12.12 18.43 7.25
N LEU A 32 12.37 18.66 5.95
CA LEU A 32 12.71 17.58 5.05
C LEU A 32 14.14 17.09 5.32
N PRO A 33 14.38 15.77 5.27
CA PRO A 33 15.73 15.22 5.30
C PRO A 33 16.57 15.81 4.17
N ASN A 34 17.87 15.99 4.41
CA ASN A 34 18.76 16.43 3.35
C ASN A 34 19.09 15.25 2.41
N PRO A 35 18.77 15.34 1.10
CA PRO A 35 19.04 14.25 0.14
C PRO A 35 20.52 13.87 0.05
N LYS A 36 21.43 14.79 0.39
CA LYS A 36 22.88 14.53 0.38
C LYS A 36 23.30 13.48 1.42
N ASP A 37 22.51 13.33 2.48
CA ASP A 37 22.79 12.37 3.55
C ASP A 37 22.27 10.97 3.21
N GLY A 38 21.41 10.85 2.19
CA GLY A 38 20.83 9.61 1.68
C GLY A 38 21.78 8.42 1.52
N PRO A 39 23.02 8.60 1.03
CA PRO A 39 23.98 7.50 0.89
C PRO A 39 24.42 6.87 2.20
N SER A 40 24.28 7.58 3.32
CA SER A 40 24.61 7.09 4.66
C SER A 40 23.46 6.36 5.34
N TRP A 41 22.25 6.41 4.76
CA TRP A 41 21.07 5.84 5.37
C TRP A 41 21.03 4.32 5.22
N ASP A 42 20.77 3.66 6.34
CA ASP A 42 20.49 2.23 6.39
C ASP A 42 19.03 1.98 5.98
N ILE A 43 18.82 1.48 4.75
CA ILE A 43 17.47 1.17 4.22
C ILE A 43 16.77 0.01 4.92
N THR A 44 17.45 -0.69 5.83
CA THR A 44 16.78 -1.66 6.71
C THR A 44 16.12 -0.96 7.90
N CYS A 45 16.48 0.28 8.21
CA CYS A 45 15.90 1.05 9.31
C CYS A 45 14.63 1.78 8.87
N LEU A 46 13.57 1.71 9.70
CA LEU A 46 12.30 2.38 9.44
C LEU A 46 12.42 3.91 9.37
N ASP A 47 13.33 4.51 10.15
CA ASP A 47 13.58 5.95 10.10
C ASP A 47 14.16 6.38 8.73
N SER A 48 15.14 5.64 8.22
CA SER A 48 15.68 5.85 6.87
C SER A 48 14.62 5.69 5.79
N LEU A 49 13.77 4.65 5.90
CA LEU A 49 12.68 4.42 4.97
C LEU A 49 11.67 5.57 5.02
N PHE A 50 11.29 6.05 6.20
CA PHE A 50 10.40 7.20 6.33
C PHE A 50 10.97 8.47 5.69
N LYS A 51 12.28 8.72 5.86
CA LYS A 51 12.97 9.83 5.20
C LYS A 51 12.87 9.74 3.67
N LEU A 52 12.93 8.54 3.09
CA LEU A 52 12.75 8.33 1.65
C LEU A 52 11.32 8.66 1.19
N PHE A 53 10.29 8.37 2.00
CA PHE A 53 8.91 8.77 1.68
C PHE A 53 8.77 10.29 1.68
N GLN A 54 9.34 10.97 2.68
CA GLN A 54 9.37 12.44 2.74
C GLN A 54 10.06 13.06 1.52
N LEU A 55 11.21 12.51 1.13
CA LEU A 55 11.94 12.98 -0.06
C LEU A 55 11.19 12.73 -1.36
N ARG A 56 10.55 11.56 -1.51
CA ARG A 56 9.78 11.21 -2.70
C ARG A 56 8.58 12.16 -2.87
N GLU A 57 7.84 12.42 -1.79
CA GLU A 57 6.73 13.38 -1.80
C GLU A 57 7.22 14.78 -2.21
N ALA A 58 8.25 15.29 -1.52
CA ALA A 58 8.77 16.63 -1.79
C ALA A 58 9.25 16.78 -3.24
N ARG A 59 9.90 15.76 -3.80
CA ARG A 59 10.33 15.73 -5.19
C ARG A 59 9.13 15.81 -6.14
N LEU A 60 8.10 15.00 -5.93
CA LEU A 60 6.93 14.96 -6.83
C LEU A 60 6.14 16.27 -6.80
N PHE A 61 5.96 16.88 -5.63
CA PHE A 61 5.33 18.21 -5.55
C PHE A 61 6.19 19.31 -6.16
N LYS A 62 7.51 19.25 -6.00
CA LYS A 62 8.43 20.18 -6.66
C LYS A 62 8.34 20.06 -8.19
N GLU A 63 8.40 18.83 -8.71
CA GLU A 63 8.28 18.54 -10.14
C GLU A 63 6.93 19.00 -10.70
N LEU A 64 5.85 18.80 -9.94
CA LEU A 64 4.52 19.31 -10.29
C LEU A 64 4.50 20.84 -10.37
N VAL A 65 5.03 21.54 -9.36
CA VAL A 65 5.10 23.01 -9.35
C VAL A 65 5.91 23.54 -10.53
N GLU A 66 7.10 22.98 -10.77
CA GLU A 66 7.99 23.40 -11.85
C GLU A 66 7.34 23.19 -13.23
N THR A 67 6.68 22.05 -13.42
CA THR A 67 6.01 21.70 -14.67
C THR A 67 4.80 22.60 -14.93
N MET A 68 3.96 22.81 -13.91
CA MET A 68 2.83 23.73 -13.98
C MET A 68 3.30 25.16 -14.32
N GLN A 69 4.32 25.66 -13.64
CA GLN A 69 4.86 27.00 -13.89
C GLN A 69 5.44 27.13 -15.30
N ALA A 70 6.19 26.14 -15.77
CA ALA A 70 6.76 26.14 -17.11
C ALA A 70 5.68 26.15 -18.21
N LYS A 71 4.59 25.39 -18.05
CA LYS A 71 3.50 25.34 -19.02
C LYS A 71 2.62 26.59 -18.99
N MET A 72 2.26 27.08 -17.79
CA MET A 72 1.48 28.31 -17.64
C MET A 72 2.22 29.54 -18.16
N THR A 73 3.55 29.62 -17.98
CA THR A 73 4.37 30.72 -18.53
C THR A 73 4.38 30.73 -20.06
N LYS A 74 4.16 29.57 -20.71
CA LYS A 74 3.99 29.45 -22.17
C LYS A 74 2.58 29.80 -22.64
N GLY A 75 1.73 30.38 -21.78
CA GLY A 75 0.38 30.80 -22.11
C GLY A 75 -0.66 29.67 -22.14
N ARG A 76 -0.32 28.46 -21.67
CA ARG A 76 -1.28 27.35 -21.59
C ARG A 76 -2.33 27.62 -20.50
N PRO A 77 -3.63 27.42 -20.77
CA PRO A 77 -4.68 27.57 -19.76
C PRO A 77 -4.48 26.60 -18.59
N LEU A 78 -4.63 27.10 -17.35
CA LEU A 78 -4.48 26.29 -16.12
C LEU A 78 -5.33 25.01 -16.17
N PHE A 79 -6.59 25.14 -16.61
CA PHE A 79 -7.52 24.02 -16.66
C PHE A 79 -7.05 22.91 -17.61
N GLU A 80 -6.53 23.26 -18.78
CA GLU A 80 -6.05 22.29 -19.78
C GLU A 80 -4.83 21.54 -19.25
N VAL A 81 -3.87 22.27 -18.68
CA VAL A 81 -2.66 21.68 -18.09
C VAL A 81 -3.01 20.77 -16.92
N TRP A 82 -3.87 21.25 -16.01
CA TRP A 82 -4.24 20.52 -14.79
C TRP A 82 -5.10 19.28 -15.06
N MET A 83 -6.14 19.42 -15.89
CA MET A 83 -7.11 18.35 -16.11
C MET A 83 -6.68 17.36 -17.19
N GLY A 84 -5.87 17.79 -18.17
CA GLY A 84 -5.50 16.98 -19.32
C GLY A 84 -4.06 16.52 -19.29
N GLU A 85 -3.11 17.46 -19.18
CA GLU A 85 -1.70 17.16 -19.46
C GLU A 85 -0.92 16.60 -18.27
N GLU A 86 -1.22 17.06 -17.05
CA GLU A 86 -0.43 16.74 -15.84
C GLU A 86 -1.15 15.80 -14.88
N SER A 87 -2.19 15.10 -15.35
CA SER A 87 -2.99 14.19 -14.51
C SER A 87 -2.15 13.12 -13.81
N ASP A 88 -1.14 12.58 -14.48
CA ASP A 88 -0.28 11.52 -13.94
C ASP A 88 0.57 12.02 -12.77
N ILE A 89 1.23 13.17 -12.92
CA ILE A 89 2.06 13.74 -11.86
C ILE A 89 1.23 14.26 -10.70
N ILE A 90 0.02 14.78 -10.96
CA ILE A 90 -0.94 15.18 -9.93
C ILE A 90 -1.32 13.96 -9.07
N GLN A 91 -1.70 12.85 -9.72
CA GLN A 91 -2.05 11.62 -9.03
C GLN A 91 -0.84 11.01 -8.29
N ALA A 92 0.34 11.03 -8.90
CA ALA A 92 1.56 10.52 -8.27
C ALA A 92 1.94 11.34 -7.03
N ALA A 93 1.87 12.67 -7.08
CA ALA A 93 2.14 13.55 -5.96
C ALA A 93 1.13 13.31 -4.82
N ALA A 94 -0.17 13.30 -5.13
CA ALA A 94 -1.22 13.01 -4.15
C ALA A 94 -1.07 11.62 -3.50
N LYS A 95 -0.77 10.59 -4.31
CA LYS A 95 -0.52 9.23 -3.81
C LYS A 95 0.69 9.20 -2.87
N SER A 96 1.78 9.87 -3.24
CA SER A 96 2.98 9.93 -2.39
C SER A 96 2.74 10.58 -1.03
N TYR A 97 1.88 11.61 -0.98
CA TYR A 97 1.44 12.22 0.28
C TYR A 97 0.64 11.25 1.15
N GLY A 98 -0.33 10.54 0.56
CA GLY A 98 -1.10 9.52 1.27
C GLY A 98 -0.21 8.39 1.80
N GLU A 99 0.73 7.92 0.99
CA GLU A 99 1.70 6.89 1.37
C GLU A 99 2.59 7.35 2.52
N ARG A 100 3.10 8.59 2.50
CA ARG A 100 3.88 9.15 3.62
C ARG A 100 3.05 9.20 4.90
N ILE A 101 1.78 9.63 4.82
CA ILE A 101 0.88 9.66 5.99
C ILE A 101 0.67 8.25 6.54
N CYS A 102 0.34 7.27 5.69
CA CYS A 102 0.14 5.90 6.13
C CYS A 102 1.39 5.36 6.84
N PHE A 103 2.59 5.64 6.31
CA PHE A 103 3.84 5.25 6.95
C PHE A 103 4.02 5.92 8.32
N GLU A 104 3.81 7.24 8.39
CA GLU A 104 3.94 8.02 9.62
C GLU A 104 2.97 7.56 10.71
N GLN A 105 1.70 7.34 10.36
CA GLN A 105 0.68 6.90 11.31
C GLN A 105 0.90 5.46 11.75
N THR A 106 1.39 4.59 10.86
CA THR A 106 1.77 3.23 11.24
C THR A 106 2.95 3.23 12.22
N LEU A 107 3.96 4.08 12.00
CA LEU A 107 5.06 4.27 12.97
C LEU A 107 4.55 4.69 14.34
N LYS A 108 3.61 5.65 14.39
CA LYS A 108 2.98 6.09 15.64
C LYS A 108 2.23 4.96 16.33
N ALA A 109 1.45 4.17 15.58
CA ALA A 109 0.72 3.03 16.11
C ALA A 109 1.66 1.96 16.68
N ILE A 110 2.75 1.64 15.97
CA ILE A 110 3.81 0.72 16.43
C ILE A 110 4.42 1.20 17.75
N GLY A 111 4.60 2.52 17.92
CA GLY A 111 5.11 3.12 19.16
C GLY A 111 4.22 2.87 20.38
N THR A 112 2.96 2.48 20.20
CA THR A 112 2.01 2.19 21.30
C THR A 112 1.99 0.72 21.73
N VAL A 113 2.65 -0.17 20.99
CA VAL A 113 2.72 -1.61 21.29
C VAL A 113 4.14 -2.03 21.70
N SER A 114 4.26 -3.20 22.32
CA SER A 114 5.54 -3.74 22.80
C SER A 114 5.65 -5.24 22.54
N GLY A 115 6.83 -5.82 22.78
CA GLY A 115 7.07 -7.25 22.62
C GLY A 115 7.00 -7.73 21.17
N GLY A 116 6.58 -8.98 20.97
CA GLY A 116 6.54 -9.63 19.65
C GLY A 116 5.66 -8.91 18.62
N ALA A 117 4.52 -8.35 19.05
CA ALA A 117 3.63 -7.59 18.17
C ALA A 117 4.33 -6.37 17.55
N LYS A 118 5.15 -5.66 18.34
CA LYS A 118 5.95 -4.55 17.84
C LYS A 118 6.93 -5.02 16.76
N THR A 119 7.69 -6.08 17.03
CA THR A 119 8.66 -6.65 16.08
C THR A 119 8.02 -7.04 14.76
N ILE A 120 6.85 -7.70 14.81
CA ILE A 120 6.12 -8.11 13.62
C ILE A 120 5.64 -6.91 12.80
N LEU A 121 5.01 -5.92 13.46
CA LEU A 121 4.52 -4.72 12.76
C LEU A 121 5.65 -3.88 12.17
N GLU A 122 6.78 -3.74 12.88
CA GLU A 122 7.99 -3.11 12.34
C GLU A 122 8.52 -3.84 11.11
N THR A 123 8.44 -5.17 11.11
CA THR A 123 8.89 -6.00 9.99
C THR A 123 7.97 -5.89 8.78
N LEU A 124 6.64 -5.88 8.99
CA LEU A 124 5.66 -5.63 7.93
C LEU A 124 5.79 -4.22 7.34
N LEU A 125 5.96 -3.21 8.19
CA LEU A 125 6.18 -1.83 7.74
C LEU A 125 7.49 -1.70 6.96
N ARG A 126 8.54 -2.42 7.36
CA ARG A 126 9.81 -2.48 6.63
C ARG A 126 9.66 -3.13 5.27
N LEU A 127 8.90 -4.23 5.16
CA LEU A 127 8.59 -4.87 3.88
C LEU A 127 7.93 -3.87 2.92
N TRP A 128 6.90 -3.18 3.40
CA TRP A 128 6.23 -2.17 2.60
C TRP A 128 7.17 -1.01 2.24
N GLY A 129 7.92 -0.48 3.20
CA GLY A 129 8.89 0.59 2.95
C GLY A 129 9.95 0.22 1.90
N LEU A 130 10.50 -0.99 1.96
CA LEU A 130 11.44 -1.51 0.97
C LEU A 130 10.81 -1.64 -0.42
N SER A 131 9.56 -2.10 -0.52
CA SER A 131 8.82 -2.19 -1.80
C SER A 131 8.59 -0.82 -2.47
N MET A 132 8.67 0.25 -1.69
CA MET A 132 8.43 1.63 -2.11
C MET A 132 9.74 2.42 -2.37
N VAL A 133 10.91 1.78 -2.21
CA VAL A 133 12.19 2.42 -2.52
C VAL A 133 12.28 2.67 -4.02
N ASP A 134 12.16 3.93 -4.41
CA ASP A 134 12.28 4.38 -5.80
C ASP A 134 13.77 4.53 -6.16
N ASN A 135 14.19 3.85 -7.23
CA ASN A 135 15.53 3.96 -7.85
C ASN A 135 15.92 5.41 -8.18
N LYS A 136 14.98 6.33 -8.29
CA LYS A 136 15.24 7.76 -8.53
C LYS A 136 15.60 8.53 -7.25
N VAL A 137 15.23 8.03 -6.08
CA VAL A 137 15.49 8.66 -4.77
C VAL A 137 16.65 7.97 -4.04
N SER A 138 16.80 6.66 -4.20
CA SER A 138 17.96 5.92 -3.73
C SER A 138 19.08 5.90 -4.76
N LYS A 139 20.35 6.02 -4.34
CA LYS A 139 21.47 5.73 -5.25
C LYS A 139 21.38 4.28 -5.74
N ILE A 140 21.80 4.03 -6.98
CA ILE A 140 21.78 2.69 -7.64
C ILE A 140 22.36 1.60 -6.72
N GLN A 141 23.45 1.86 -6.00
CA GLN A 141 24.06 0.88 -5.08
C GLN A 141 23.17 0.46 -3.90
N THR A 142 22.36 1.39 -3.38
CA THR A 142 21.40 1.08 -2.33
C THR A 142 20.20 0.32 -2.89
N ALA A 143 19.73 0.71 -4.08
CA ALA A 143 18.67 0.01 -4.80
C ALA A 143 19.00 -1.46 -5.11
N LEU A 144 20.26 -1.76 -5.44
CA LEU A 144 20.72 -3.14 -5.71
C LEU A 144 20.56 -4.09 -4.52
N LYS A 145 20.51 -3.56 -3.28
CA LYS A 145 20.35 -4.37 -2.07
C LYS A 145 18.89 -4.61 -1.68
N VAL A 146 17.96 -3.81 -2.22
CA VAL A 146 16.54 -3.88 -1.88
C VAL A 146 15.95 -5.28 -2.13
N PRO A 147 16.19 -5.95 -3.28
CA PRO A 147 15.61 -7.28 -3.51
C PRO A 147 16.03 -8.31 -2.45
N GLN A 148 17.31 -8.30 -2.05
CA GLN A 148 17.79 -9.22 -1.02
C GLN A 148 17.12 -8.94 0.33
N HIS A 149 17.03 -7.67 0.74
CA HIS A 149 16.37 -7.32 1.99
C HIS A 149 14.87 -7.65 1.99
N ILE A 150 14.19 -7.54 0.84
CA ILE A 150 12.80 -8.00 0.71
C ILE A 150 12.73 -9.51 0.92
N CYS A 151 13.60 -10.31 0.28
CA CYS A 151 13.65 -11.75 0.46
C CYS A 151 13.87 -12.14 1.93
N ASP A 152 14.80 -11.47 2.62
CA ASP A 152 15.10 -11.73 4.03
C ASP A 152 13.88 -11.46 4.92
N VAL A 153 13.20 -10.34 4.68
CA VAL A 153 11.99 -9.96 5.42
C VAL A 153 10.82 -10.89 5.13
N VAL A 154 10.64 -11.31 3.88
CA VAL A 154 9.61 -12.28 3.47
C VAL A 154 9.87 -13.65 4.10
N ALA A 155 11.12 -14.10 4.15
CA ALA A 155 11.47 -15.36 4.81
C ALA A 155 11.13 -15.33 6.31
N PHE A 156 11.36 -14.19 6.97
CA PHE A 156 10.99 -14.02 8.38
C PHE A 156 9.47 -14.01 8.58
N ILE A 157 8.73 -13.20 7.82
CA ILE A 157 7.26 -13.11 7.91
C ILE A 157 6.59 -14.43 7.52
N GLY A 158 7.17 -15.18 6.58
CA GLY A 158 6.63 -16.45 6.10
C GLY A 158 6.40 -17.47 7.20
N MET A 159 7.27 -17.49 8.23
CA MET A 159 7.12 -18.37 9.40
C MET A 159 5.86 -18.06 10.23
N GLU A 160 5.40 -16.81 10.20
CA GLU A 160 4.26 -16.31 10.99
C GLU A 160 3.02 -16.05 10.10
N SER A 161 3.07 -16.44 8.82
CA SER A 161 2.09 -16.03 7.80
C SER A 161 0.65 -16.49 8.12
N LEU A 162 0.48 -17.72 8.61
CA LEU A 162 -0.84 -18.23 9.02
C LEU A 162 -1.37 -17.47 10.25
N ALA A 163 -0.54 -17.31 11.28
CA ALA A 163 -0.91 -16.58 12.49
C ALA A 163 -1.28 -15.12 12.19
N LEU A 164 -0.60 -14.47 11.25
CA LEU A 164 -0.94 -13.13 10.78
C LEU A 164 -2.32 -13.05 10.11
N GLY A 165 -2.70 -14.09 9.35
CA GLY A 165 -4.05 -14.22 8.80
C GLY A 165 -5.10 -14.38 9.90
N ASP A 166 -4.83 -15.26 10.86
CA ASP A 166 -5.76 -15.58 11.96
C ASP A 166 -6.04 -14.36 12.86
N ILE A 167 -5.05 -13.49 13.07
CA ILE A 167 -5.20 -12.26 13.88
C ILE A 167 -6.23 -11.29 13.32
N LEU A 168 -6.53 -11.34 12.01
CA LEU A 168 -7.60 -10.52 11.43
C LEU A 168 -8.98 -10.87 12.02
N GLY A 169 -9.12 -12.05 12.65
CA GLY A 169 -10.33 -12.46 13.35
C GLY A 169 -11.53 -12.58 12.44
N VAL A 170 -11.31 -12.83 11.14
CA VAL A 170 -12.38 -13.04 10.17
C VAL A 170 -13.00 -14.40 10.46
N ASP A 171 -14.27 -14.38 10.80
CA ASP A 171 -15.04 -15.60 11.00
C ASP A 171 -15.02 -16.43 9.70
N GLU A 172 -14.65 -17.71 9.80
CA GLU A 172 -14.55 -18.61 8.65
C GLU A 172 -15.86 -18.65 7.82
N ARG A 173 -17.01 -18.47 8.46
CA ARG A 173 -18.32 -18.44 7.78
C ARG A 173 -18.49 -17.23 6.86
N LEU A 174 -17.68 -16.18 7.06
CA LEU A 174 -17.62 -15.00 6.21
C LEU A 174 -16.53 -15.12 5.14
N ILE A 175 -15.66 -16.13 5.25
CA ILE A 175 -14.66 -16.46 4.25
C ILE A 175 -15.37 -17.32 3.20
N PHE A 176 -16.02 -16.66 2.24
CA PHE A 176 -16.66 -17.29 1.08
C PHE A 176 -15.62 -17.82 0.06
N ALA A 177 -14.59 -18.51 0.55
CA ALA A 177 -13.49 -19.06 -0.23
C ALA A 177 -13.12 -20.46 0.32
N PRO A 178 -13.46 -21.56 -0.39
CA PRO A 178 -13.20 -22.92 0.09
C PRO A 178 -11.74 -23.22 0.39
N ILE A 179 -10.82 -22.61 -0.35
CA ILE A 179 -9.37 -22.76 -0.16
C ILE A 179 -8.86 -22.16 1.16
N ALA A 180 -9.65 -21.31 1.82
CA ALA A 180 -9.25 -20.54 3.00
C ALA A 180 -10.00 -20.96 4.27
N GLY A 181 -10.80 -22.03 4.23
CA GLY A 181 -11.52 -22.56 5.39
C GLY A 181 -10.70 -23.58 6.20
N GLY A 182 -11.00 -23.68 7.50
CA GLY A 182 -10.50 -24.70 8.43
C GLY A 182 -11.07 -26.10 8.19
N SER A 183 -12.00 -26.26 7.26
CA SER A 183 -12.58 -27.54 6.82
C SER A 183 -11.64 -28.36 5.90
N GLY A 184 -10.32 -28.18 5.97
CA GLY A 184 -9.32 -28.86 5.13
C GLY A 184 -8.59 -27.98 4.11
N GLY A 185 -9.03 -26.72 3.96
CA GLY A 185 -8.32 -25.66 3.23
C GLY A 185 -7.92 -25.99 1.79
N TRP A 186 -6.84 -25.35 1.35
CA TRP A 186 -6.24 -25.54 0.03
C TRP A 186 -5.96 -27.01 -0.30
N GLU A 187 -5.50 -27.80 0.67
CA GLU A 187 -5.13 -29.20 0.46
C GLU A 187 -6.35 -30.05 0.10
N LEU A 188 -7.42 -29.99 0.91
CA LEU A 188 -8.65 -30.74 0.65
C LEU A 188 -9.33 -30.28 -0.64
N TYR A 189 -9.36 -28.96 -0.88
CA TYR A 189 -9.94 -28.42 -2.11
C TYR A 189 -9.26 -29.03 -3.35
N ASN A 190 -7.93 -29.14 -3.35
CA ASN A 190 -7.17 -29.64 -4.49
C ASN A 190 -6.95 -31.17 -4.50
N GLU A 191 -7.62 -31.95 -3.64
CA GLU A 191 -7.55 -33.43 -3.70
C GLU A 191 -8.11 -34.00 -5.02
N ILE A 192 -9.03 -33.26 -5.65
CA ILE A 192 -9.61 -33.58 -6.95
C ILE A 192 -9.52 -32.37 -7.87
N ASP A 193 -9.54 -32.60 -9.19
CA ASP A 193 -9.71 -31.54 -10.20
C ASP A 193 -11.14 -30.98 -10.13
N ASN A 194 -11.40 -30.19 -9.08
CA ASN A 194 -12.60 -29.38 -9.01
C ASN A 194 -12.47 -28.28 -10.07
N LYS A 195 -13.46 -28.11 -10.94
CA LYS A 195 -13.39 -27.10 -12.01
C LYS A 195 -13.78 -25.71 -11.50
N GLY A 196 -13.43 -25.40 -10.26
CA GLY A 196 -13.94 -24.24 -9.52
C GLY A 196 -15.29 -24.47 -8.85
N GLU A 197 -15.76 -25.72 -8.74
CA GLU A 197 -17.06 -26.05 -8.19
C GLU A 197 -17.03 -26.03 -6.65
N LEU A 198 -17.99 -25.35 -6.03
CA LEU A 198 -18.12 -25.25 -4.56
C LEU A 198 -18.86 -26.44 -3.93
N MET A 199 -19.46 -27.31 -4.75
CA MET A 199 -20.28 -28.45 -4.34
C MET A 199 -20.06 -29.63 -5.29
N ALA A 200 -20.39 -30.83 -4.83
CA ALA A 200 -20.37 -32.01 -5.67
C ALA A 200 -21.45 -31.92 -6.78
N HIS A 201 -21.16 -32.53 -7.94
CA HIS A 201 -21.96 -32.39 -9.17
C HIS A 201 -23.40 -32.91 -9.01
N ASP A 202 -23.61 -33.89 -8.15
CA ASP A 202 -24.92 -34.47 -7.78
C ASP A 202 -25.78 -33.51 -6.93
N GLN A 203 -25.16 -32.66 -6.12
CA GLN A 203 -25.83 -31.63 -5.32
C GLN A 203 -26.24 -30.42 -6.18
N LEU A 204 -25.48 -30.08 -7.22
CA LEU A 204 -25.80 -29.00 -8.15
C LEU A 204 -26.99 -29.34 -9.08
N GLN A 205 -27.22 -30.63 -9.34
CA GLN A 205 -28.26 -31.08 -10.28
C GLN A 205 -29.63 -31.31 -9.64
N THR A 206 -29.72 -31.43 -8.31
CA THR A 206 -30.93 -31.96 -7.66
C THR A 206 -31.83 -30.91 -7.01
N LYS A 207 -31.34 -29.72 -6.62
CA LYS A 207 -32.19 -28.66 -6.08
C LYS A 207 -31.64 -27.29 -6.45
N GLY A 208 -32.52 -26.40 -6.89
CA GLY A 208 -32.18 -25.00 -7.19
C GLY A 208 -31.36 -24.39 -6.04
N PHE A 209 -30.27 -23.73 -6.40
CA PHE A 209 -29.27 -23.18 -5.48
C PHE A 209 -29.92 -22.34 -4.36
N THR A 210 -29.78 -22.80 -3.11
CA THR A 210 -30.06 -21.97 -1.92
C THR A 210 -28.78 -21.87 -1.11
N ALA A 211 -28.24 -20.66 -0.98
CA ALA A 211 -26.90 -20.38 -0.45
C ALA A 211 -26.67 -20.84 1.02
N HIS A 212 -27.72 -21.27 1.72
CA HIS A 212 -27.64 -21.68 3.11
C HIS A 212 -27.16 -23.13 3.33
N GLU A 213 -27.21 -24.00 2.33
CA GLU A 213 -26.84 -25.42 2.47
C GLU A 213 -25.36 -25.72 2.14
N ALA A 214 -24.63 -24.74 1.58
CA ALA A 214 -23.22 -24.89 1.18
C ALA A 214 -22.21 -24.81 2.34
N PHE A 215 -22.62 -24.15 3.43
CA PHE A 215 -21.77 -23.94 4.59
C PHE A 215 -22.34 -24.82 5.69
N GLY A 216 -21.55 -25.82 6.10
CA GLY A 216 -21.97 -26.91 6.96
C GLY A 216 -22.81 -26.48 8.16
N THR A 217 -23.71 -27.35 8.59
CA THR A 217 -24.51 -27.16 9.80
C THR A 217 -23.59 -26.92 11.00
N SER A 218 -23.92 -25.85 11.73
CA SER A 218 -23.28 -25.44 13.00
C SER A 218 -22.99 -26.64 13.89
N LYS A 219 -21.73 -26.82 14.30
CA LYS A 219 -21.39 -27.64 15.47
C LYS A 219 -21.67 -26.83 16.74
N LEU A 220 -22.95 -26.73 17.10
CA LEU A 220 -23.41 -26.46 18.47
C LEU A 220 -24.25 -27.64 18.92
#